data_AF-A0A5R9FNI6-F1
#
_entry.id   AF-A0A5R9FNI6-F1
#
_cell.length_a   1.000
_cell.length_b   1.000
_cell.length_c   1.000
_cell.angle_alpha   90.00
_cell.angle_beta   90.00
_cell.angle_gamma   90.00
#
_symmetry.space_group_name_H-M   'P 1'
#
loop_
_entity.id
_entity.type
_entity.pdbx_description
1 polymer ?
#
loop_
_entity_poly.entity_id
_entity_poly.type
_entity_poly.pdbx_seq_one_letter_code
_entity_poly.pdbx_strand_id
1 'polypeptide(L)' 'MSEALRRIVEVLGDGSEEEAAAVLRTLGAQSGRQGIVREAPRTPLPPAGGSTTVESEVEWV' A
#
# COMPACT_ATOMS: atom_id res chain seq x y z
N MET A 1 -28.08 -4.75 -7.46
CA MET A 1 -27.32 -3.88 -6.55
C MET A 1 -27.57 -4.38 -5.13
N SER A 2 -26.55 -4.73 -4.36
CA SER A 2 -26.76 -5.20 -2.97
C SER A 2 -27.17 -4.04 -2.06
N GLU A 3 -27.97 -4.33 -1.05
CA GLU A 3 -28.44 -3.35 -0.06
C GLU A 3 -27.28 -2.68 0.67
N ALA A 4 -26.25 -3.46 1.00
CA ALA A 4 -25.03 -2.96 1.63
C ALA A 4 -24.30 -1.91 0.77
N LEU A 5 -24.22 -2.12 -0.54
CA LEU A 5 -23.59 -1.15 -1.45
C LEU A 5 -24.44 0.12 -1.60
N ARG A 6 -25.77 -0.01 -1.60
CA ARG A 6 -26.67 1.14 -1.63
C ARG A 6 -26.51 2.01 -0.38
N ARG A 7 -26.44 1.38 0.80
CA ARG A 7 -26.22 2.05 2.09
C ARG A 7 -24.89 2.82 2.11
N ILE A 8 -23.82 2.26 1.53
CA ILE A 8 -22.52 2.94 1.43
C ILE A 8 -22.61 4.18 0.54
N VAL A 9 -23.24 4.08 -0.63
CA VAL A 9 -23.37 5.20 -1.58
C VAL A 9 -24.20 6.34 -1.00
N GLU A 10 -25.30 6.03 -0.29
CA GLU A 10 -26.14 7.05 0.36
C GLU A 10 -25.36 7.82 1.44
N VAL A 11 -24.53 7.15 2.23
CA VAL A 11 -23.72 7.81 3.27
C VAL A 11 -22.53 8.58 2.70
N LEU A 12 -21.95 8.15 1.57
CA LEU A 12 -20.87 8.90 0.91
C LEU A 12 -21.35 10.15 0.15
N GLY A 13 -22.63 10.19 -0.24
CA GLY A 13 -23.21 11.32 -0.99
C GLY A 13 -23.50 12.54 -0.12
N ASP A 14 -24.09 12.31 1.06
CA ASP A 14 -24.60 13.38 1.94
C ASP A 14 -24.08 13.29 3.40
N GLY A 15 -23.34 12.22 3.74
CA GLY A 15 -22.91 11.95 5.12
C GLY A 15 -21.50 12.43 5.44
N SER A 16 -21.23 12.57 6.73
CA SER A 16 -19.90 12.90 7.26
C SER A 16 -18.91 11.75 7.11
N GLU A 17 -17.61 12.07 7.17
CA GLU A 17 -16.54 11.07 7.18
C GLU A 17 -16.72 10.05 8.32
N GLU A 18 -17.20 10.52 9.48
CA GLU A 18 -17.50 9.71 10.65
C GLU A 18 -18.63 8.70 10.40
N GLU A 19 -19.69 9.11 9.70
CA GLU A 19 -20.82 8.24 9.34
C GLU A 19 -20.41 7.20 8.30
N ALA A 20 -19.61 7.60 7.30
CA ALA A 20 -19.04 6.67 6.33
C ALA A 20 -18.15 5.63 7.02
N ALA A 21 -17.30 6.07 7.95
CA ALA A 21 -16.45 5.18 8.74
C ALA A 21 -17.28 4.24 9.62
N ALA A 22 -18.42 4.67 10.17
CA ALA A 22 -19.32 3.82 10.95
C ALA A 22 -19.94 2.70 10.11
N VAL A 23 -20.46 3.02 8.92
CA VAL A 23 -21.03 2.02 8.00
C VAL A 23 -19.96 1.04 7.52
N LEU A 24 -18.75 1.51 7.23
CA LEU A 24 -17.66 0.64 6.85
C LEU A 24 -17.28 -0.32 7.99
N ARG A 25 -17.23 0.15 9.24
CA ARG A 25 -16.98 -0.71 10.41
C ARG A 25 -18.07 -1.76 10.61
N THR A 26 -19.36 -1.43 10.45
CA THR A 26 -20.44 -2.42 10.59
C THR A 26 -20.40 -3.49 9.50
N LEU A 27 -19.87 -3.15 8.32
CA LEU A 27 -19.60 -4.08 7.23
C LEU A 27 -18.29 -4.87 7.41
N GLY A 28 -17.62 -4.72 8.56
CA GLY A 28 -16.39 -5.45 8.89
C GLY A 28 -15.14 -4.89 8.22
N ALA A 29 -15.20 -3.69 7.62
CA ALA A 29 -14.01 -2.98 7.19
C ALA A 29 -13.26 -2.51 8.43
N GLN A 30 -12.32 -3.34 8.87
CA GLN A 30 -11.36 -2.94 9.88
C GLN A 30 -10.48 -1.88 9.23
N SER A 31 -10.47 -0.65 9.80
CA SER A 31 -9.48 0.37 9.48
C SER A 31 -8.12 -0.04 10.07
N GLY A 32 -7.66 -1.20 9.65
CA GLY A 32 -6.28 -1.58 9.75
C GLY A 32 -5.63 -1.05 8.49
N ARG A 33 -5.04 0.15 8.58
CA ARG A 33 -3.64 0.24 8.14
C ARG A 33 -2.83 -0.68 9.06
N GLN A 34 -3.08 -1.99 8.98
CA GLN A 34 -2.07 -2.97 9.27
C GLN A 34 -1.06 -2.65 8.20
N GLY A 35 -0.06 -1.85 8.58
CA GLY A 35 1.11 -1.67 7.77
C GLY A 35 1.60 -3.07 7.52
N ILE A 36 1.24 -3.61 6.36
CA ILE A 36 2.01 -4.65 5.72
C ILE A 36 3.29 -3.91 5.33
N VAL A 37 4.12 -3.60 6.34
CA VAL A 37 5.55 -3.47 6.17
C VAL A 37 5.94 -4.90 5.82
N ARG A 38 5.74 -5.27 4.54
CA ARG A 38 6.47 -6.37 3.95
C ARG A 38 7.90 -6.00 4.28
N GLU A 39 8.49 -6.74 5.19
CA GLU A 39 9.90 -6.60 5.51
C GLU A 39 10.62 -6.97 4.21
N ALA A 40 10.90 -5.96 3.39
CA ALA A 40 11.63 -6.16 2.16
C ALA A 40 12.97 -6.76 2.59
N PRO A 41 13.43 -7.85 1.95
CA PRO A 41 14.75 -8.40 2.24
C PRO A 41 15.76 -7.27 2.10
N ARG A 42 16.32 -6.83 3.24
CA ARG A 42 17.31 -5.75 3.26
C ARG A 42 18.62 -6.35 2.81
N THR A 43 18.85 -6.42 1.50
CA THR A 43 20.20 -6.62 0.97
C THR A 43 21.05 -5.47 1.51
N PRO A 44 22.08 -5.74 2.33
CA PRO A 44 22.91 -4.68 2.88
C PRO A 44 23.60 -3.94 1.74
N LEU A 45 23.69 -2.61 1.85
CA LEU A 45 24.44 -1.82 0.89
C LEU A 45 25.93 -2.18 0.98
N PRO A 46 26.64 -2.27 -0.16
CA PRO A 46 28.08 -2.47 -0.14
C PRO A 46 28.76 -1.27 0.55
N PRO A 47 29.90 -1.48 1.23
CA PRO A 47 30.63 -0.41 1.89
C PRO A 47 31.07 0.66 0.87
N ALA A 48 30.97 1.93 1.28
CA ALA A 48 31.44 3.08 0.51
C ALA A 48 32.98 3.03 0.39
N GLY A 49 33.47 2.25 -0.56
CA GLY A 49 34.91 2.00 -0.72
C GLY A 49 35.26 0.90 -1.73
N GLY A 50 34.28 0.16 -2.25
CA GLY A 50 34.51 -0.73 -3.39
C GLY A 50 34.60 0.08 -4.68
N SER A 51 35.82 0.33 -5.17
CA SER A 51 36.04 0.65 -6.58
C SER A 51 35.32 -0.41 -7.42
N THR A 52 34.24 -0.05 -8.09
CA THR A 52 33.68 -0.89 -9.13
C THR A 52 34.59 -0.73 -10.35
N THR A 53 35.73 -1.43 -10.34
CA THR A 53 36.48 -1.68 -11.56
C THR A 53 35.63 -2.64 -12.39
N VAL A 54 34.62 -2.10 -13.06
CA VAL A 54 33.81 -2.84 -14.02
C VAL A 54 34.63 -2.92 -15.30
N GLU A 55 35.45 -3.95 -15.40
CA GLU A 55 36.01 -4.34 -16.70
C GLU A 55 34.89 -5.04 -17.48
N SER A 56 34.27 -4.29 -18.39
CA SER A 56 33.33 -4.85 -19.37
C SER A 56 34.15 -5.52 -20.46
N GLU A 57 34.19 -6.86 -20.46
CA GLU A 57 34.77 -7.66 -21.55
C GLU A 57 33.93 -7.63 -22.84
N VAL A 58 32.77 -6.94 -22.82
CA VAL A 58 31.84 -6.88 -23.94
C VAL A 58 31.81 -5.46 -24.50
N GLU A 59 32.20 -5.34 -25.77
CA GLU A 59 31.96 -4.16 -26.60
C GLU A 59 30.48 -4.15 -27.00
N TRP A 60 29.75 -3.12 -26.57
CA TRP A 60 28.37 -2.92 -27.03
C TRP A 60 28.41 -2.30 -28.43
N VAL A 61 27.98 -3.07 -29.43
CA VAL A 61 27.73 -2.61 -30.81
C VAL A 61 26.31 -2.06 -30.93
#